data_AF-A0A657Q7H7-F1
#
_entry.id   AF-A0A657Q7H7-F1
#
_cell.length_a   1.000
_cell.length_b   1.000
_cell.length_c   1.000
_cell.angle_alpha   90.00
_cell.angle_beta   90.00
_cell.angle_gamma   90.00
#
_symmetry.space_group_name_H-M   'P 1'
#
loop_
_entity.id
_entity.type
_entity.pdbx_description
1 polymer ?
#
loop_
_entity_poly.entity_id
_entity_poly.type
_entity_poly.pdbx_seq_one_letter_code
_entity_poly.pdbx_strand_id
1 'polypeptide(L)' 'MSVAEFFDMGGYALYVWGSFGMTALLMGIEPFLVRGRRQVVIKRVARILRMNTEGKR' A
#
# COMPACT_ATOMS: atom_id res chain seq x y z
N MET A 1 20.86 -17.39 18.78
CA MET A 1 19.90 -18.10 17.93
C MET A 1 19.71 -17.28 16.67
N SER A 2 20.18 -17.80 15.54
CA SER A 2 20.21 -17.06 14.28
C SER A 2 18.88 -17.20 13.52
N VAL A 3 18.58 -16.25 12.63
CA VAL A 3 17.42 -16.30 11.73
C VAL A 3 17.44 -17.56 10.87
N ALA A 4 18.63 -18.05 10.52
CA ALA A 4 18.82 -19.28 9.75
C ALA A 4 18.34 -20.54 10.52
N GLU A 5 18.57 -20.63 11.82
CA GLU A 5 18.12 -21.77 12.64
C GLU A 5 16.59 -21.81 12.83
N PHE A 6 15.92 -20.66 12.74
CA PHE A 6 14.44 -20.58 12.74
C PHE A 6 13.82 -21.06 11.43
N PHE A 7 14.52 -20.86 10.29
CA PHE A 7 14.10 -21.41 9.01
C PHE A 7 14.39 -22.91 8.89
N ASP A 8 15.40 -23.41 9.63
CA ASP A 8 15.85 -24.79 9.62
C ASP A 8 15.09 -25.73 10.59
N MET A 9 14.08 -25.22 11.32
CA MET A 9 13.14 -26.03 12.11
C MET A 9 12.16 -26.79 11.18
N GLY A 10 12.67 -27.73 10.39
CA GLY A 10 11.87 -28.82 9.79
C GLY A 10 10.74 -28.42 8.84
N GLY A 11 10.86 -27.30 8.10
CA GLY A 11 9.96 -26.96 6.98
C GLY A 11 8.70 -26.15 7.32
N TYR A 12 8.38 -25.92 8.61
CA TYR A 12 7.17 -25.19 9.02
C TYR A 12 7.30 -23.65 8.97
N ALA A 13 8.52 -23.13 9.01
CA ALA A 13 8.78 -21.68 9.01
C ALA A 13 8.21 -21.00 7.74
N LEU A 14 8.31 -21.66 6.58
CA LEU A 14 7.77 -21.17 5.32
C LEU A 14 6.24 -21.04 5.35
N TYR A 15 5.53 -21.92 6.06
CA TYR A 15 4.06 -21.87 6.17
C TYR A 15 3.58 -20.73 7.07
N VAL A 16 4.23 -20.55 8.21
CA VAL A 16 3.91 -19.49 9.17
C VAL A 16 4.23 -18.14 8.55
N TRP A 17 5.47 -17.95 8.11
CA TRP A 17 5.89 -16.69 7.50
C TRP A 17 5.22 -16.43 6.16
N GLY A 18 4.86 -17.46 5.40
CA GLY A 18 4.05 -17.33 4.19
C GLY A 18 2.67 -16.76 4.47
N SER A 19 1.99 -17.23 5.52
CA SER A 19 0.65 -16.75 5.90
C SER A 19 0.68 -15.32 6.46
N PHE A 20 1.65 -15.01 7.32
CA PHE A 20 1.87 -13.65 7.83
C PHE A 20 2.30 -12.68 6.71
N GLY A 21 3.19 -13.12 5.82
CA GLY A 21 3.61 -12.37 4.64
C GLY A 21 2.47 -12.10 3.68
N MET A 22 1.62 -13.11 3.42
CA MET A 22 0.42 -12.96 2.59
C MET A 22 -0.58 -11.98 3.22
N THR A 23 -0.75 -12.03 4.54
CA THR A 23 -1.61 -11.09 5.26
C THR A 23 -1.07 -9.66 5.17
N ALA A 24 0.23 -9.46 5.39
CA ALA A 24 0.88 -8.16 5.23
C ALA A 24 0.84 -7.65 3.79
N LEU A 25 0.97 -8.54 2.79
CA LEU A 25 0.83 -8.23 1.38
C LEU A 25 -0.57 -7.70 1.07
N LEU A 26 -1.62 -8.41 1.51
CA LEU A 26 -3.01 -8.00 1.32
C LEU A 26 -3.29 -6.65 1.99
N MET A 27 -2.85 -6.45 3.24
CA MET A 27 -2.96 -5.15 3.92
C MET A 27 -2.17 -4.04 3.23
N GLY A 28 -1.09 -4.36 2.52
CA GLY A 28 -0.27 -3.39 1.79
C GLY A 28 -0.82 -3.01 0.40
N ILE A 29 -1.55 -3.91 -0.25
CA ILE A 29 -2.12 -3.69 -1.59
C ILE A 29 -3.17 -2.58 -1.57
N GLU A 30 -4.07 -2.57 -0.57
CA GLU A 30 -5.11 -1.56 -0.43
C GLU A 30 -4.56 -0.12 -0.37
N PRO A 31 -3.62 0.23 0.55
CA PRO A 31 -3.05 1.57 0.61
C PRO A 31 -2.17 1.89 -0.60
N PHE A 32 -1.56 0.91 -1.27
CA PHE A 32 -0.81 1.13 -2.52
C PHE A 32 -1.74 1.60 -3.65
N LEU A 33 -2.86 0.91 -3.84
CA LEU A 33 -3.89 1.26 -4.82
C LEU A 33 -4.54 2.63 -4.50
N VAL A 34 -4.83 2.89 -3.22
CA VAL A 34 -5.43 4.16 -2.78
C VAL A 34 -4.45 5.34 -2.94
N ARG A 35 -3.15 5.13 -2.69
CA ARG A 35 -2.12 6.16 -2.94
C ARG A 35 -2.08 6.60 -4.40
N GLY A 36 -2.20 5.66 -5.34
CA GLY A 36 -2.29 5.98 -6.76
C GLY A 36 -3.50 6.86 -7.10
N ARG A 37 -4.68 6.51 -6.58
CA ARG A 37 -5.92 7.29 -6.83
C ARG A 37 -5.90 8.66 -6.17
N ARG A 38 -5.32 8.79 -4.98
CA ARG A 38 -5.25 10.05 -4.23
C ARG A 38 -4.58 11.16 -5.04
N GLN A 39 -3.48 10.85 -5.74
CA GLN A 39 -2.77 11.84 -6.55
C GLN A 39 -3.59 12.34 -7.74
N VAL A 40 -4.40 11.46 -8.34
CA VAL A 40 -5.31 11.82 -9.45
C VAL A 40 -6.44 12.73 -8.95
N VAL A 41 -7.04 12.41 -7.80
CA VAL A 41 -8.11 13.21 -7.20
C VAL A 41 -7.62 14.60 -6.83
N ILE A 42 -6.44 14.70 -6.18
CA ILE A 42 -5.85 16.00 -5.81
C ILE A 42 -5.61 16.87 -7.05
N LYS A 43 -5.05 16.31 -8.13
CA LYS A 43 -4.86 17.05 -9.39
C LYS A 43 -6.17 17.54 -10.00
N ARG A 44 -7.24 16.74 -9.93
CA ARG A 44 -8.58 17.15 -10.40
C ARG A 44 -9.13 18.31 -9.56
N VAL A 45 -9.09 18.20 -8.24
CA VAL A 45 -9.58 19.25 -7.33
C VAL A 45 -8.81 20.55 -7.54
N ALA A 46 -7.47 20.48 -7.65
CA ALA A 46 -6.64 21.65 -7.92
C ALA A 46 -6.99 22.35 -9.24
N ARG A 47 -7.35 21.60 -10.29
CA ARG A 47 -7.82 22.17 -11.56
C ARG A 47 -9.16 22.88 -11.41
N ILE A 48 -10.12 22.27 -10.71
CA ILE A 48 -11.44 22.86 -10.48
C ILE A 48 -11.33 24.16 -9.69
N LEU A 49 -10.48 24.21 -8.65
CA LEU A 49 -10.24 25.42 -7.87
C LEU A 49 -9.68 26.56 -8.72
N ARG A 50 -8.75 26.28 -9.64
CA ARG A 50 -8.21 27.30 -10.56
C ARG A 50 -9.29 27.89 -11.46
N MET A 51 -10.14 27.05 -12.05
CA MET A 51 -11.23 27.51 -12.92
C MET A 51 -12.28 28.34 -12.16
N ASN A 52 -12.62 27.95 -10.92
CA ASN A 52 -13.55 28.71 -10.08
C ASN A 52 -13.00 30.07 -9.63
N THR A 53 -11.67 30.24 -9.63
CA THR A 53 -11.03 31.51 -9.25
C THR A 53 -11.03 32.51 -10.41
N GLU A 54 -10.95 32.02 -11.65
CA GLU A 54 -11.02 32.84 -12.87
C GLU A 54 -12.47 33.25 -13.20
N GLY A 55 -13.46 32.37 -12.95
CA GLY A 55 -14.87 32.67 -13.19
C GLY A 55 -15.53 33.62 -12.16
N LYS A 56 -14.81 34.01 -11.10
CA LYS A 56 -15.29 34.94 -10.06
C LYS A 56 -14.72 36.37 -10.22
N ARG A 57 -13.97 36.64 -11.30
CA ARG A 57 -13.48 38.00 -11.64
C ARG A 57 -14.33 38.68 -12.68
#